data_AF-A0A917IGY0-F1
#
_entry.id   AF-A0A917IGY0-F1
#
_cell.length_a   1.000
_cell.length_b   1.000
_cell.length_c   1.000
_cell.angle_alpha   90.00
_cell.angle_beta   90.00
_cell.angle_gamma   90.00
#
_symmetry.space_group_name_H-M   'P 1'
#
loop_
_entity.id
_entity.type
_entity.pdbx_description
1 polymer ?
#
loop_
_entity_poly.entity_id
_entity_poly.type
_entity_poly.pdbx_seq_one_letter_code
_entity_poly.pdbx_strand_id
1 'polypeptide(L)'
;MTTQEFFKKRVRARMARTGERYAAARRAMLAKRAPMPDKPGWVSEPEIGDARIREKTGHDWAEWVALIDAGPGRDAGHSAIAAWVEQEHGVDAWWAQGVTVGYERITGLRLPGQMKDGTFTVSRTRTLDLDGAALRSLLDDDDARAGLLPGLLSTARSRPAAKAPRFAIVDAASGEEAGILQFRIEQTATGCALVVTHEKLPDVATAESWKRYWSDWLDDLAAQ
;
A
#
# COMPACT_ATOMS: atom_id res chain seq x y z
N MET A 1 -21.05 12.42 1.80
CA MET A 1 -21.57 11.16 1.23
C MET A 1 -21.33 10.05 2.24
N THR A 2 -22.37 9.32 2.65
CA THR A 2 -22.30 8.39 3.80
C THR A 2 -21.83 6.99 3.40
N THR A 3 -21.26 6.23 4.33
CA THR A 3 -20.86 4.81 4.15
C THR A 3 -21.98 3.94 3.56
N GLN A 4 -23.23 4.30 3.85
CA GLN A 4 -24.43 3.63 3.35
C GLN A 4 -24.67 3.86 1.84
N GLU A 5 -24.27 5.02 1.30
CA GLU A 5 -24.41 5.35 -0.13
C GLU A 5 -23.38 4.61 -0.98
N PHE A 6 -22.14 4.51 -0.49
CA PHE A 6 -21.10 3.70 -1.14
C PHE A 6 -21.47 2.22 -1.19
N PHE A 7 -22.06 1.70 -0.11
CA PHE A 7 -22.54 0.31 -0.07
C PHE A 7 -23.65 0.06 -1.11
N LYS A 8 -24.63 0.97 -1.20
CA LYS A 8 -25.71 0.88 -2.20
C LYS A 8 -25.15 0.94 -3.64
N LYS A 9 -24.16 1.79 -3.91
CA LYS A 9 -23.48 1.88 -5.21
C LYS A 9 -22.79 0.55 -5.58
N ARG A 10 -22.11 -0.08 -4.61
CA ARG A 10 -21.44 -1.39 -4.80
C ARG A 10 -22.42 -2.56 -5.02
N VAL A 11 -23.56 -2.56 -4.33
CA VAL A 11 -24.62 -3.55 -4.57
C VAL A 11 -25.15 -3.43 -6.01
N ARG A 12 -25.41 -2.20 -6.48
CA ARG A 12 -25.88 -1.95 -7.86
C ARG A 12 -24.86 -2.35 -8.92
N ALA A 13 -23.57 -2.05 -8.70
CA ALA A 13 -22.49 -2.47 -9.59
C ALA A 13 -22.39 -3.99 -9.70
N ARG A 14 -22.59 -4.72 -8.60
CA ARG A 14 -22.64 -6.19 -8.63
C ARG A 14 -23.86 -6.70 -9.38
N MET A 15 -25.06 -6.15 -9.12
CA MET A 15 -26.27 -6.55 -9.85
C MET A 15 -26.10 -6.43 -11.36
N ALA A 16 -25.49 -5.33 -11.81
CA ALA A 16 -25.20 -5.12 -13.23
C ALA A 16 -24.24 -6.18 -13.80
N ARG A 17 -23.31 -6.68 -12.98
CA ARG A 17 -22.31 -7.68 -13.38
C ARG A 17 -22.82 -9.12 -13.32
N THR A 18 -23.70 -9.44 -12.38
CA THR A 18 -24.09 -10.83 -12.06
C THR A 18 -25.53 -11.16 -12.46
N GLY A 19 -26.35 -10.17 -12.83
CA GLY A 19 -27.78 -10.35 -13.08
C GLY A 19 -28.58 -10.69 -11.81
N GLU A 20 -27.94 -10.70 -10.63
CA GLU A 20 -28.59 -11.01 -9.36
C GLU A 20 -29.61 -9.92 -8.97
N ARG A 21 -30.76 -10.33 -8.42
CA ARG A 21 -31.73 -9.39 -7.83
C ARG A 21 -31.10 -8.67 -6.62
N TYR A 22 -31.47 -7.41 -6.38
CA TYR A 22 -30.90 -6.55 -5.32
C TYR A 22 -30.78 -7.24 -3.95
N ALA A 23 -31.81 -7.99 -3.53
CA ALA A 23 -31.81 -8.72 -2.26
C ALA A 23 -30.73 -9.84 -2.21
N ALA A 24 -30.52 -10.54 -3.32
CA ALA A 24 -29.49 -11.58 -3.44
C ALA A 24 -28.09 -10.95 -3.51
N ALA A 25 -27.90 -9.90 -4.31
CA ALA A 25 -26.64 -9.17 -4.41
C ALA A 25 -26.25 -8.51 -3.07
N ARG A 26 -27.23 -7.94 -2.35
CA ARG A 26 -27.05 -7.39 -1.00
C ARG A 26 -26.73 -8.49 0.02
N ARG A 27 -27.46 -9.62 0.01
CA ARG A 27 -27.21 -10.74 0.93
C ARG A 27 -25.84 -11.37 0.68
N ALA A 28 -25.38 -11.50 -0.57
CA ALA A 28 -24.04 -11.97 -0.90
C ALA A 28 -22.93 -10.98 -0.46
N MET A 29 -23.18 -9.68 -0.59
CA MET A 29 -22.28 -8.63 -0.09
C MET A 29 -22.23 -8.58 1.45
N LEU A 30 -23.35 -8.84 2.12
CA LEU A 30 -23.43 -8.95 3.58
C LEU A 30 -22.85 -10.28 4.10
N ALA A 31 -23.01 -11.39 3.37
CA ALA A 31 -22.46 -12.69 3.75
C ALA A 31 -20.93 -12.75 3.59
N LYS A 32 -20.34 -11.95 2.68
CA LYS A 32 -18.88 -11.71 2.63
C LYS A 32 -18.37 -10.85 3.78
N ARG A 33 -19.26 -10.27 4.57
CA ARG A 33 -18.97 -9.66 5.86
C ARG A 33 -19.66 -10.49 6.92
N ALA A 34 -19.24 -11.75 7.05
CA ALA A 34 -19.42 -12.43 8.33
C ALA A 34 -18.90 -11.44 9.39
N PRO A 35 -19.67 -11.11 10.43
CA PRO A 35 -19.15 -10.30 11.51
C PRO A 35 -17.96 -11.07 12.08
N MET A 36 -16.76 -10.55 11.86
CA MET A 36 -15.63 -10.93 12.69
C MET A 36 -16.01 -10.54 14.13
N PRO A 37 -15.55 -11.29 15.15
CA PRO A 37 -15.70 -10.84 16.52
C PRO A 37 -15.26 -9.37 16.59
N ASP A 38 -16.06 -8.52 17.24
CA ASP A 38 -15.64 -7.17 17.59
C ASP A 38 -14.27 -7.30 18.27
N LYS A 39 -13.18 -6.96 17.55
CA LYS A 39 -11.82 -6.95 18.08
C LYS A 39 -11.61 -5.54 18.64
N PRO A 40 -11.87 -5.28 19.93
CA PRO A 40 -11.96 -3.92 20.45
C PRO A 40 -10.58 -3.25 20.37
N GLY A 41 -10.54 -2.03 19.85
CA GLY A 41 -9.31 -1.20 19.86
C GLY A 41 -8.35 -1.43 18.70
N TRP A 42 -8.69 -2.26 17.71
CA TRP A 42 -7.90 -2.36 16.47
C TRP A 42 -8.12 -1.13 15.59
N VAL A 43 -7.04 -0.50 15.13
CA VAL A 43 -7.11 0.69 14.25
C VAL A 43 -6.90 0.36 12.78
N SER A 44 -6.38 -0.83 12.45
CA SER A 44 -6.23 -1.30 11.07
C SER A 44 -6.27 -2.82 10.94
N GLU A 45 -6.57 -3.30 9.74
CA GLU A 45 -6.47 -4.73 9.41
C GLU A 45 -5.02 -5.08 9.03
N PRO A 46 -4.49 -6.23 9.51
CA PRO A 46 -3.18 -6.72 9.12
C PRO A 46 -3.18 -7.20 7.66
N GLU A 47 -2.03 -7.05 6.97
CA GLU A 47 -1.90 -7.46 5.56
C GLU A 47 -1.98 -8.98 5.36
N ILE A 48 -1.53 -9.76 6.35
CA ILE A 48 -1.59 -11.22 6.35
C ILE A 48 -2.87 -11.63 7.07
N GLY A 49 -3.68 -12.51 6.48
CA GLY A 49 -4.91 -12.99 7.13
C GLY A 49 -4.67 -13.92 8.32
N ASP A 50 -5.64 -13.97 9.26
CA ASP A 50 -5.59 -14.77 10.51
C ASP A 50 -5.19 -16.24 10.27
N ALA A 51 -5.73 -16.89 9.23
CA ALA A 51 -5.42 -18.30 8.95
C ALA A 51 -3.93 -18.51 8.60
N ARG A 52 -3.35 -17.61 7.81
CA ARG A 52 -1.96 -17.73 7.34
C ARG A 52 -0.96 -17.39 8.44
N ILE A 53 -1.26 -16.39 9.27
CA ILE A 53 -0.37 -16.06 10.38
C ILE A 53 -0.37 -17.19 11.41
N ARG A 54 -1.54 -17.77 11.73
CA ARG A 54 -1.64 -18.91 12.63
C ARG A 54 -0.86 -20.13 12.12
N GLU A 55 -1.00 -20.46 10.84
CA GLU A 55 -0.29 -21.59 10.21
C GLU A 55 1.24 -21.46 10.37
N LYS A 56 1.77 -20.24 10.30
CA LYS A 56 3.22 -20.00 10.25
C LYS A 56 3.84 -19.66 11.59
N THR A 57 3.04 -19.17 12.53
CA THR A 57 3.54 -18.60 13.79
C THR A 57 2.88 -19.20 15.02
N GLY A 58 1.90 -20.09 14.85
CA GLY A 58 1.17 -20.75 15.93
C GLY A 58 -0.01 -19.93 16.49
N HIS A 59 -0.05 -18.63 16.25
CA HIS A 59 -1.06 -17.72 16.81
C HIS A 59 -1.78 -16.89 15.73
N ASP A 60 -3.07 -16.63 15.94
CA ASP A 60 -3.79 -15.61 15.15
C ASP A 60 -3.47 -14.19 15.64
N TRP A 61 -4.01 -13.17 14.96
CA TRP A 61 -3.67 -11.80 15.31
C TRP A 61 -4.26 -11.32 16.63
N ALA A 62 -5.40 -11.85 17.07
CA ALA A 62 -5.95 -11.48 18.37
C ALA A 62 -5.09 -12.05 19.50
N GLU A 63 -4.63 -13.29 19.34
CA GLU A 63 -3.66 -13.93 20.23
C GLU A 63 -2.33 -13.17 20.24
N TRP A 64 -1.78 -12.82 19.07
CA TRP A 64 -0.52 -12.07 19.00
C TRP A 64 -0.58 -10.71 19.68
N VAL A 65 -1.68 -9.97 19.49
CA VAL A 65 -1.86 -8.68 20.17
C VAL A 65 -1.88 -8.86 21.68
N ALA A 66 -2.63 -9.85 22.19
CA ALA A 66 -2.70 -10.13 23.62
C ALA A 66 -1.34 -10.58 24.20
N LEU A 67 -0.62 -11.43 23.47
CA LEU A 67 0.71 -11.93 23.84
C LEU A 67 1.74 -10.81 23.94
N ILE A 68 1.79 -9.93 22.93
CA ILE A 68 2.74 -8.83 22.90
C ILE A 68 2.39 -7.75 23.95
N ASP A 69 1.10 -7.42 24.11
CA ASP A 69 0.65 -6.47 25.15
C ASP A 69 0.99 -6.99 26.57
N ALA A 70 0.94 -8.31 26.81
CA ALA A 70 1.27 -8.92 28.10
C ALA A 70 2.77 -9.18 28.33
N GLY A 71 3.55 -9.31 27.25
CA GLY A 71 4.98 -9.58 27.30
C GLY A 71 5.81 -8.29 27.23
N PRO A 72 6.45 -7.99 26.09
CA PRO A 72 7.31 -6.82 25.95
C PRO A 72 6.51 -5.50 26.05
N GLY A 73 5.23 -5.51 25.71
CA GLY A 73 4.36 -4.34 25.76
C GLY A 73 4.60 -3.35 24.62
N ARG A 74 3.70 -2.36 24.53
CA ARG A 74 3.64 -1.38 23.42
C ARG A 74 4.88 -0.50 23.30
N ASP A 75 5.55 -0.23 24.42
CA ASP A 75 6.67 0.71 24.50
C ASP A 75 8.04 0.04 24.26
N ALA A 76 8.10 -1.29 24.12
CA ALA A 76 9.36 -2.01 23.90
C ALA A 76 10.02 -1.66 22.55
N GLY A 77 9.22 -1.20 21.59
CA GLY A 77 9.66 -0.85 20.25
C GLY A 77 9.95 -2.06 19.35
N HIS A 78 10.00 -1.80 18.05
CA HIS A 78 10.06 -2.83 16.98
C HIS A 78 11.08 -3.95 17.25
N SER A 79 12.35 -3.58 17.51
CA SER A 79 13.43 -4.58 17.62
C SER A 79 13.25 -5.50 18.82
N ALA A 80 12.76 -4.98 19.95
CA ALA A 80 12.55 -5.77 21.15
C ALA A 80 11.36 -6.72 20.98
N ILE A 81 10.27 -6.26 20.35
CA ILE A 81 9.11 -7.12 20.03
C ILE A 81 9.54 -8.25 19.09
N ALA A 82 10.27 -7.94 18.01
CA ALA A 82 10.71 -8.95 17.05
C ALA A 82 11.63 -10.01 17.70
N ALA A 83 12.56 -9.57 18.54
CA ALA A 83 13.45 -10.48 19.28
C ALA A 83 12.67 -11.36 20.26
N TRP A 84 11.68 -10.80 20.96
CA TRP A 84 10.83 -11.55 21.89
C TRP A 84 9.96 -12.59 21.16
N VAL A 85 9.36 -12.24 20.03
CA VAL A 85 8.58 -13.18 19.20
C VAL A 85 9.46 -14.34 18.70
N GLU A 86 10.71 -14.06 18.31
CA GLU A 86 11.64 -15.10 17.89
C GLU A 86 12.07 -16.01 19.06
N GLN A 87 12.50 -15.42 20.17
CA GLN A 87 13.12 -16.14 21.28
C GLN A 87 12.11 -16.88 22.15
N GLU A 88 11.00 -16.23 22.51
CA GLU A 88 10.02 -16.78 23.46
C GLU A 88 8.95 -17.64 22.77
N HIS A 89 8.69 -17.40 21.48
CA HIS A 89 7.68 -18.15 20.72
C HIS A 89 8.26 -19.04 19.61
N GLY A 90 9.58 -19.05 19.41
CA GLY A 90 10.24 -19.92 18.44
C GLY A 90 9.83 -19.65 16.99
N VAL A 91 9.33 -18.44 16.70
CA VAL A 91 8.95 -18.02 15.34
C VAL A 91 10.21 -17.60 14.60
N ASP A 92 10.39 -18.03 13.35
CA ASP A 92 11.58 -17.64 12.60
C ASP A 92 11.65 -16.12 12.39
N ALA A 93 12.88 -15.60 12.26
CA ALA A 93 13.16 -14.17 12.21
C ALA A 93 12.34 -13.41 11.15
N TRP A 94 12.05 -14.03 9.99
CA TRP A 94 11.24 -13.38 8.96
C TRP A 94 9.79 -13.21 9.40
N TRP A 95 9.18 -14.27 9.94
CA TRP A 95 7.82 -14.21 10.47
C TRP A 95 7.72 -13.35 11.74
N ALA A 96 8.74 -13.31 12.58
CA ALA A 96 8.79 -12.44 13.76
C ALA A 96 8.74 -10.95 13.39
N GLN A 97 9.43 -10.54 12.31
CA GLN A 97 9.32 -9.19 11.74
C GLN A 97 7.89 -8.92 11.26
N GLY A 98 7.28 -9.88 10.56
CA GLY A 98 5.91 -9.78 10.06
C GLY A 98 4.88 -9.62 11.19
N VAL A 99 4.99 -10.42 12.26
CA VAL A 99 4.16 -10.32 13.46
C VAL A 99 4.31 -8.95 14.10
N THR A 100 5.54 -8.46 14.28
CA THR A 100 5.81 -7.14 14.87
C THR A 100 5.16 -6.02 14.08
N VAL A 101 5.35 -6.00 12.75
CA VAL A 101 4.74 -4.98 11.88
C VAL A 101 3.21 -5.05 11.91
N GLY A 102 2.64 -6.26 11.91
CA GLY A 102 1.20 -6.44 12.00
C GLY A 102 0.65 -5.94 13.34
N TYR A 103 1.30 -6.27 14.45
CA TYR A 103 0.96 -5.77 15.79
C TYR A 103 1.01 -4.24 15.86
N GLU A 104 2.10 -3.62 15.39
CA GLU A 104 2.23 -2.15 15.39
C GLU A 104 1.09 -1.47 14.61
N ARG A 105 0.68 -2.08 13.48
CA ARG A 105 -0.42 -1.56 12.66
C ARG A 105 -1.77 -1.76 13.31
N ILE A 106 -2.02 -2.94 13.86
CA ILE A 106 -3.28 -3.27 14.53
C ILE A 106 -3.50 -2.34 15.73
N THR A 107 -2.44 -2.09 16.51
CA THR A 107 -2.48 -1.27 17.73
C THR A 107 -2.32 0.23 17.48
N GLY A 108 -1.98 0.63 16.25
CA GLY A 108 -1.83 2.04 15.87
C GLY A 108 -0.50 2.66 16.24
N LEU A 109 0.47 1.86 16.68
CA LEU A 109 1.86 2.28 16.83
C LEU A 109 2.50 2.62 15.47
N ARG A 110 1.97 2.08 14.38
CA ARG A 110 2.43 2.37 13.01
C ARG A 110 1.28 2.45 12.02
N LEU A 111 1.20 3.54 11.28
CA LEU A 111 0.21 3.67 10.21
C LEU A 111 0.65 2.92 8.93
N PRO A 112 -0.28 2.42 8.11
CA PRO A 112 0.05 1.81 6.82
C PRO A 112 0.90 2.74 5.96
N GLY A 113 2.00 2.23 5.42
CA GLY A 113 2.97 3.01 4.62
C GLY A 113 3.91 3.90 5.43
N GLN A 114 3.77 4.00 6.75
CA GLN A 114 4.66 4.81 7.59
C GLN A 114 6.05 4.16 7.72
N MET A 115 7.08 4.99 7.60
CA MET A 115 8.49 4.68 7.69
C MET A 115 9.03 5.02 9.09
N LYS A 116 10.23 4.54 9.43
CA LYS A 116 10.83 4.76 10.76
C LYS A 116 11.05 6.24 11.09
N ASP A 117 11.22 7.08 10.07
CA ASP A 117 11.39 8.53 10.20
C ASP A 117 10.06 9.29 10.27
N GLY A 118 8.92 8.59 10.35
CA GLY A 118 7.58 9.17 10.42
C GLY A 118 6.97 9.52 9.06
N THR A 119 7.76 9.49 7.98
CA THR A 119 7.24 9.73 6.62
C THR A 119 6.43 8.55 6.09
N PHE A 120 5.71 8.74 5.00
CA PHE A 120 4.88 7.75 4.38
C PHE A 120 5.38 7.40 2.98
N THR A 121 5.17 6.15 2.60
CA THR A 121 5.46 5.63 1.26
C THR A 121 4.23 4.94 0.70
N VAL A 122 3.89 5.26 -0.55
CA VAL A 122 2.83 4.59 -1.30
C VAL A 122 3.37 4.01 -2.59
N SER A 123 2.77 2.91 -3.05
CA SER A 123 3.15 2.29 -4.31
C SER A 123 1.91 1.86 -5.11
N ARG A 124 2.01 2.00 -6.44
CA ARG A 124 1.01 1.58 -7.41
C ARG A 124 1.70 0.89 -8.58
N THR A 125 1.00 -0.08 -9.16
CA THR A 125 1.51 -0.84 -10.30
C THR A 125 0.41 -1.09 -11.31
N ARG A 126 0.76 -1.04 -12.60
CA ARG A 126 -0.14 -1.37 -13.71
C ARG A 126 0.64 -2.03 -14.84
N THR A 127 0.03 -3.02 -15.47
CA THR A 127 0.51 -3.56 -16.75
C THR A 127 -0.01 -2.69 -17.88
N LEU A 128 0.91 -2.24 -18.74
CA LEU A 128 0.68 -1.35 -19.87
C LEU A 128 1.03 -2.11 -21.16
N ASP A 129 0.23 -1.94 -22.21
CA ASP A 129 0.52 -2.42 -23.56
C ASP A 129 1.48 -1.45 -24.28
N LEU A 130 2.56 -1.10 -23.59
CA LEU A 130 3.60 -0.18 -24.04
C LEU A 130 4.95 -0.88 -24.02
N ASP A 131 5.82 -0.53 -24.96
CA ASP A 131 7.22 -0.94 -24.91
C ASP A 131 7.90 -0.31 -23.68
N GLY A 132 8.34 -1.15 -22.74
CA GLY A 132 9.00 -0.66 -21.54
C GLY A 132 10.35 0.02 -21.82
N ALA A 133 11.02 -0.26 -22.94
CA ALA A 133 12.25 0.45 -23.32
C ALA A 133 11.96 1.87 -23.82
N ALA A 134 10.88 2.05 -24.58
CA ALA A 134 10.37 3.38 -24.96
C ALA A 134 9.94 4.19 -23.71
N LEU A 135 9.15 3.59 -22.81
CA LEU A 135 8.75 4.22 -21.56
C LEU A 135 9.95 4.59 -20.70
N ARG A 136 10.98 3.74 -20.68
CA ARG A 136 12.23 4.03 -19.98
C ARG A 136 12.93 5.25 -20.56
N SER A 137 13.01 5.36 -21.89
CA SER A 137 13.60 6.52 -22.56
C SER A 137 12.86 7.82 -22.23
N LEU A 138 11.53 7.78 -22.14
CA LEU A 138 10.72 8.95 -21.74
C LEU A 138 11.00 9.40 -20.29
N LEU A 139 11.29 8.47 -19.38
CA LEU A 139 11.65 8.81 -18.00
C LEU A 139 13.07 9.37 -17.88
N ASP A 140 14.01 8.90 -18.71
CA ASP A 140 15.40 9.36 -18.67
C ASP A 140 15.57 10.72 -19.38
N ASP A 141 14.65 11.13 -20.26
CA ASP A 141 14.59 12.45 -20.91
C ASP A 141 13.81 13.47 -20.06
N ASP A 142 14.37 14.66 -19.84
CA ASP A 142 13.81 15.65 -18.91
C ASP A 142 12.51 16.30 -19.42
N ASP A 143 12.44 16.65 -20.71
CA ASP A 143 11.27 17.30 -21.31
C ASP A 143 10.12 16.30 -21.48
N ALA A 144 10.42 15.08 -21.93
CA ALA A 144 9.43 14.01 -22.03
C ALA A 144 8.87 13.62 -20.66
N ARG A 145 9.73 13.54 -19.62
CA ARG A 145 9.29 13.26 -18.26
C ARG A 145 8.42 14.37 -17.69
N ALA A 146 8.69 15.64 -18.01
CA ALA A 146 7.81 16.75 -17.64
C ALA A 146 6.40 16.60 -18.25
N GLY A 147 6.31 16.07 -19.48
CA GLY A 147 5.03 15.71 -20.11
C GLY A 147 4.31 14.54 -19.42
N LEU A 148 5.06 13.56 -18.90
CA LEU A 148 4.50 12.43 -18.13
C LEU A 148 4.04 12.83 -16.73
N LEU A 149 4.62 13.88 -16.14
CA LEU A 149 4.36 14.31 -14.76
C LEU A 149 3.80 15.74 -14.73
N PRO A 150 2.61 15.97 -15.30
CA PRO A 150 2.04 17.31 -15.39
C PRO A 150 1.84 17.91 -13.99
N GLY A 151 2.27 19.16 -13.81
CA GLY A 151 2.20 19.87 -12.52
C GLY A 151 3.30 19.49 -11.52
N LEU A 152 4.26 18.63 -11.90
CA LEU A 152 5.36 18.22 -11.03
C LEU A 152 6.71 18.52 -11.69
N LEU A 153 7.54 19.27 -10.98
CA LEU A 153 8.93 19.45 -11.34
C LEU A 153 9.73 18.26 -10.79
N SER A 154 10.62 17.71 -11.61
CA SER A 154 11.38 16.52 -11.25
C SER A 154 12.88 16.70 -11.48
N THR A 155 13.69 16.31 -10.49
CA THR A 155 15.15 16.34 -10.58
C THR A 155 15.71 14.96 -10.30
N ALA A 156 16.55 14.44 -11.21
CA ALA A 156 17.15 13.12 -11.07
C ALA A 156 18.00 13.02 -9.79
N ARG A 157 17.77 11.93 -9.04
CA ARG A 157 18.52 11.55 -7.82
C ARG A 157 19.35 10.29 -8.01
N SER A 158 19.12 9.57 -9.09
CA SER A 158 19.86 8.37 -9.47
C SER A 158 20.84 8.66 -10.58
N ARG A 159 21.85 7.79 -10.73
CA ARG A 159 22.72 7.81 -11.91
C ARG A 159 21.91 7.48 -13.18
N PRO A 160 22.31 8.00 -14.35
CA PRO A 160 21.73 7.58 -15.62
C PRO A 160 21.69 6.05 -15.76
N ALA A 161 20.65 5.52 -16.40
CA ALA A 161 20.42 4.09 -16.60
C ALA A 161 20.26 3.22 -15.33
N ALA A 162 20.06 3.81 -14.14
CA ALA A 162 19.75 3.05 -12.92
C ALA A 162 18.48 2.21 -13.11
N LYS A 163 18.47 0.91 -12.76
CA LYS A 163 17.33 0.00 -12.97
C LYS A 163 16.00 0.54 -12.42
N ALA A 164 16.04 1.29 -11.32
CA ALA A 164 14.88 1.96 -10.75
C ALA A 164 15.21 3.44 -10.52
N PRO A 165 15.04 4.31 -11.53
CA PRO A 165 15.42 5.72 -11.42
C PRO A 165 14.58 6.41 -10.36
N ARG A 166 15.24 7.33 -9.64
CA ARG A 166 14.64 8.14 -8.59
C ARG A 166 14.70 9.62 -8.93
N PHE A 167 13.66 10.34 -8.58
CA PHE A 167 13.51 11.76 -8.82
C PHE A 167 13.02 12.46 -7.55
N ALA A 168 13.66 13.56 -7.17
CA ALA A 168 13.09 14.48 -6.20
C ALA A 168 12.00 15.29 -6.89
N ILE A 169 10.85 15.43 -6.24
CA ILE A 169 9.68 16.10 -6.80
C ILE A 169 9.38 17.37 -6.05
N VAL A 170 9.04 18.41 -6.80
CA VAL A 170 8.51 19.68 -6.31
C VAL A 170 7.17 19.93 -6.98
N ASP A 171 6.18 20.36 -6.22
CA ASP A 171 4.90 20.79 -6.77
C ASP A 171 5.11 22.09 -7.56
N ALA A 172 4.75 22.10 -8.84
CA ALA A 172 5.08 23.20 -9.73
C ALA A 172 4.32 24.49 -9.40
N ALA A 173 3.16 24.39 -8.72
CA ALA A 173 2.33 25.54 -8.39
C ALA A 173 2.77 26.23 -7.11
N SER A 174 3.13 25.46 -6.08
CA SER A 174 3.52 25.96 -4.76
C SER A 174 5.04 26.08 -4.58
N GLY A 175 5.83 25.32 -5.34
CA GLY A 175 7.28 25.23 -5.16
C GLY A 175 7.70 24.38 -3.96
N GLU A 176 6.76 23.70 -3.29
CA GLU A 176 7.04 22.87 -2.12
C GLU A 176 7.58 21.49 -2.51
N GLU A 177 8.46 20.92 -1.68
CA GLU A 177 8.92 19.54 -1.85
C GLU A 177 7.75 18.57 -1.72
N ALA A 178 7.52 17.77 -2.77
CA ALA A 178 6.42 16.82 -2.83
C ALA A 178 6.86 15.36 -2.55
N GLY A 179 8.16 15.11 -2.35
CA GLY A 179 8.71 13.80 -1.99
C GLY A 179 9.70 13.25 -3.02
N ILE A 180 9.83 11.92 -3.06
CA ILE A 180 10.70 11.22 -4.01
C ILE A 180 9.89 10.19 -4.78
N LEU A 181 9.95 10.25 -6.11
CA LEU A 181 9.43 9.19 -6.97
C LEU A 181 10.50 8.20 -7.34
N GLN A 182 10.17 6.92 -7.27
CA GLN A 182 10.91 5.82 -7.85
C GLN A 182 10.04 5.12 -8.88
N PHE A 183 10.59 4.90 -10.07
CA PHE A 183 9.95 4.09 -11.10
C PHE A 183 10.66 2.76 -11.24
N ARG A 184 9.91 1.68 -11.48
CA ARG A 184 10.44 0.39 -11.91
C ARG A 184 9.63 -0.10 -13.09
N ILE A 185 10.33 -0.54 -14.14
CA ILE A 185 9.72 -1.12 -15.33
C ILE A 185 10.15 -2.59 -15.41
N GLU A 186 9.19 -3.48 -15.49
CA GLU A 186 9.40 -4.92 -15.68
C GLU A 186 8.79 -5.33 -17.02
N GLN A 187 9.62 -5.86 -17.93
CA GLN A 187 9.15 -6.31 -19.24
C GLN A 187 8.25 -7.54 -19.09
N THR A 188 7.20 -7.58 -19.89
CA THR A 188 6.26 -8.71 -19.98
C THR A 188 6.21 -9.21 -21.43
N ALA A 189 5.48 -10.30 -21.69
CA ALA A 189 5.40 -10.87 -23.04
C ALA A 189 4.78 -9.92 -24.08
N THR A 190 3.89 -9.01 -23.66
CA THR A 190 3.11 -8.14 -24.57
C THR A 190 3.16 -6.67 -24.15
N GLY A 191 4.15 -6.24 -23.38
CA GLY A 191 4.20 -4.88 -22.84
C GLY A 191 5.06 -4.79 -21.59
N CYS A 192 4.74 -3.90 -20.65
CA CYS A 192 5.50 -3.77 -19.40
C CYS A 192 4.61 -3.54 -18.17
N ALA A 193 5.09 -3.97 -17.00
CA ALA A 193 4.54 -3.54 -15.72
C ALA A 193 5.31 -2.31 -15.22
N LEU A 194 4.61 -1.20 -15.04
CA LEU A 194 5.15 0.02 -14.44
C LEU A 194 4.75 0.10 -12.98
N VAL A 195 5.75 0.17 -12.11
CA VAL A 195 5.59 0.45 -10.68
C VAL A 195 6.03 1.87 -10.38
N VAL A 196 5.16 2.64 -9.73
CA VAL A 196 5.45 3.97 -9.18
C VAL A 196 5.44 3.88 -7.67
N THR A 197 6.54 4.26 -7.04
CA THR A 197 6.64 4.38 -5.57
C THR A 197 6.90 5.84 -5.23
N HIS A 198 6.04 6.42 -4.37
CA HIS A 198 6.17 7.78 -3.87
C HIS A 198 6.56 7.72 -2.38
N GLU A 199 7.79 8.11 -2.09
CA GLU A 199 8.41 8.12 -0.77
C GLU A 199 8.42 9.54 -0.17
N LYS A 200 8.70 9.64 1.14
CA LYS A 200 8.86 10.92 1.88
C LYS A 200 7.60 11.78 1.97
N LEU A 201 6.42 11.15 1.99
CA LEU A 201 5.16 11.85 2.19
C LEU A 201 4.99 12.22 3.67
N PRO A 202 4.53 13.44 4.00
CA PRO A 202 4.56 13.95 5.38
C PRO A 202 3.55 13.29 6.31
N ASP A 203 2.42 12.84 5.77
CA ASP A 203 1.31 12.32 6.56
C ASP A 203 0.44 11.34 5.75
N VAL A 204 -0.47 10.65 6.46
CA VAL A 204 -1.37 9.63 5.90
C VAL A 204 -2.41 10.20 4.92
N ALA A 205 -2.88 11.44 5.13
CA ALA A 205 -3.90 12.04 4.25
C ALA A 205 -3.28 12.44 2.90
N THR A 206 -2.06 12.97 2.94
CA THR A 206 -1.23 13.24 1.76
C THR A 206 -0.89 11.93 1.04
N ALA A 207 -0.49 10.88 1.78
CA ALA A 207 -0.24 9.56 1.22
C ALA A 207 -1.44 8.97 0.48
N GLU A 208 -2.63 8.96 1.10
CA GLU A 208 -3.84 8.45 0.47
C GLU A 208 -4.28 9.29 -0.75
N SER A 209 -3.98 10.59 -0.77
CA SER A 209 -4.24 11.46 -1.93
C SER A 209 -3.33 11.11 -3.10
N TRP A 210 -2.03 10.96 -2.87
CA TRP A 210 -1.08 10.50 -3.89
C TRP A 210 -1.37 9.10 -4.39
N LYS A 211 -1.80 8.22 -3.51
CA LYS A 211 -2.19 6.84 -3.84
C LYS A 211 -3.37 6.77 -4.81
N ARG A 212 -4.32 7.73 -4.73
CA ARG A 212 -5.41 7.90 -5.70
C ARG A 212 -4.88 8.49 -7.00
N TYR A 213 -4.14 9.59 -6.92
CA TYR A 213 -3.53 10.24 -8.08
C TYR A 213 -2.74 9.24 -8.94
N TRP A 214 -1.86 8.42 -8.35
CA TRP A 214 -1.09 7.43 -9.09
C TRP A 214 -1.92 6.29 -9.65
N SER A 215 -3.07 5.98 -9.04
CA SER A 215 -4.01 5.02 -9.64
C SER A 215 -4.61 5.58 -10.92
N ASP A 216 -5.10 6.82 -10.85
CA ASP A 216 -5.74 7.50 -11.98
C ASP A 216 -4.72 7.76 -13.10
N TRP A 217 -3.52 8.23 -12.76
CA TRP A 217 -2.42 8.45 -13.71
C TRP A 217 -2.00 7.17 -14.45
N LEU A 218 -1.92 6.03 -13.74
CA LEU A 218 -1.61 4.74 -14.39
C LEU A 218 -2.76 4.25 -15.26
N ASP A 219 -4.00 4.50 -14.88
CA ASP A 219 -5.17 4.15 -15.69
C ASP A 219 -5.23 5.01 -16.97
N ASP A 220 -4.92 6.31 -16.88
CA ASP A 220 -4.83 7.22 -18.04
C ASP A 220 -3.68 6.82 -18.97
N LEU A 221 -2.51 6.48 -18.43
CA LEU A 221 -1.38 6.00 -19.23
C LEU A 221 -1.68 4.66 -19.93
N ALA A 222 -2.47 3.79 -19.29
CA ALA A 222 -2.89 2.52 -19.89
C ALA A 222 -3.97 2.66 -20.97
N ALA A 223 -4.62 3.84 -21.06
CA ALA A 223 -5.68 4.12 -22.02
C ALA A 223 -5.20 4.84 -23.29
N GLN A 224 -3.93 5.24 -23.34
CA GLN A 224 -3.26 5.80 -24.52
C GLN A 224 -2.86 4.69 -25.49
#